data_AF-A0A7W1MA94-F1
#
_entry.id   AF-A0A7W1MA94-F1
#
_cell.length_a   1.000
_cell.length_b   1.000
_cell.length_c   1.000
_cell.angle_alpha   90.00
_cell.angle_beta   90.00
_cell.angle_gamma   90.00
#
_symmetry.space_group_name_H-M   'P 1'
#
loop_
_entity.id
_entity.type
_entity.pdbx_description
1 polymer ?
#
loop_
_entity_poly.entity_id
_entity_poly.type
_entity_poly.pdbx_seq_one_letter_code
_entity_poly.pdbx_strand_id
1 'polypeptide(L)' 'MDLEFPNNVIKQKAQIGDEKWLMCPSCIDAWEDSDNRNAMVICPMCKQLFHNPRYLSPIEQNTK' A
#
# COMPACT_ATOMS: atom_id res chain seq x y z
N MET A 1 -9.06 -9.81 6.77
CA MET A 1 -8.12 -8.77 7.22
C MET A 1 -8.63 -7.47 6.66
N ASP A 2 -8.92 -6.50 7.51
CA ASP A 2 -9.38 -5.18 7.08
C ASP A 2 -8.17 -4.38 6.58
N LEU A 3 -8.09 -4.16 5.26
CA LEU A 3 -7.00 -3.41 4.63
C LEU A 3 -7.28 -1.90 4.58
N GLU A 4 -8.53 -1.52 4.82
CA GLU A 4 -9.02 -0.15 4.74
C GLU A 4 -8.29 0.80 5.70
N PHE A 5 -7.86 0.31 6.87
CA PHE A 5 -7.23 1.11 7.91
C PHE A 5 -5.75 0.77 8.12
N PRO A 6 -4.90 1.78 8.43
CA PRO A 6 -3.50 1.54 8.73
C PRO A 6 -3.36 0.63 9.94
N ASN A 7 -2.43 -0.32 9.89
CA ASN A 7 -2.10 -1.17 11.02
C ASN A 7 -0.79 -0.71 11.67
N ASN A 8 -0.87 -0.24 12.92
CA ASN A 8 0.27 0.29 13.68
C ASN A 8 1.33 -0.78 14.04
N VAL A 9 1.01 -2.07 13.93
CA VAL A 9 1.96 -3.17 14.14
C VAL A 9 2.88 -3.32 12.93
N ILE A 10 2.37 -3.06 11.72
CA ILE A 10 3.14 -3.13 10.49
C ILE A 10 3.92 -1.83 10.34
N LYS A 11 5.25 -1.93 10.26
CA LYS A 11 6.14 -0.77 10.07
C LYS A 11 6.60 -0.59 8.63
N GLN A 12 6.45 -1.63 7.82
CA GLN A 12 6.94 -1.64 6.45
C GLN A 12 5.91 -1.05 5.50
N LYS A 13 6.40 -0.33 4.49
CA LYS A 13 5.62 0.36 3.47
C LYS A 13 6.03 -0.20 2.10
N ALA A 14 5.07 -0.48 1.23
CA ALA A 14 5.39 -0.83 -0.15
C ALA A 14 6.02 0.37 -0.87
N GLN A 15 6.76 0.13 -1.94
CA GLN A 15 7.39 1.19 -2.72
C GLN A 15 6.56 1.51 -3.96
N ILE A 16 6.60 2.76 -4.42
CA ILE A 16 5.98 3.15 -5.69
C ILE A 16 6.97 2.78 -6.80
N GLY A 17 6.56 1.88 -7.70
CA GLY A 17 7.33 1.54 -8.89
C GLY A 17 7.03 2.52 -10.03
N ASP A 18 5.74 2.68 -10.35
CA ASP A 18 5.22 3.58 -11.39
C ASP A 18 3.83 4.10 -10.98
N GLU A 19 3.08 4.77 -11.85
CA GLU A 19 1.74 5.31 -11.59
C GLU A 19 0.79 4.23 -11.06
N LYS A 20 0.79 3.05 -11.70
CA LYS A 20 -0.10 1.94 -11.36
C LYS A 20 0.57 0.83 -10.56
N TRP A 21 1.90 0.83 -10.46
CA TRP A 21 2.66 -0.31 -9.95
C TRP A 21 3.24 -0.05 -8.57
N LEU A 22 3.12 -1.01 -7.68
CA LEU A 22 3.83 -1.06 -6.41
C LEU A 22 4.96 -2.09 -6.49
N MET A 23 6.01 -1.86 -5.71
CA MET A 23 7.14 -2.77 -5.57
C MET A 23 7.22 -3.28 -4.12
N CYS A 24 7.45 -4.59 -3.99
CA CYS A 24 7.58 -5.26 -2.70
C CYS A 24 8.98 -5.01 -2.15
N PRO A 25 9.12 -4.41 -0.96
CA PRO A 25 10.44 -4.23 -0.37
C PRO A 25 11.06 -5.56 0.11
N SER A 26 10.27 -6.62 0.27
CA SER A 26 10.75 -7.91 0.77
C SER A 26 11.19 -8.89 -0.32
N CYS A 27 10.45 -8.99 -1.43
CA CYS A 27 10.79 -9.92 -2.52
C CYS A 27 11.20 -9.21 -3.81
N ILE A 28 11.21 -7.87 -3.82
CA ILE A 28 11.63 -7.04 -4.96
C ILE A 28 10.76 -7.25 -6.22
N ASP A 29 9.57 -7.82 -6.04
CA ASP A 29 8.61 -8.02 -7.13
C ASP A 29 7.63 -6.86 -7.23
N ALA A 30 7.15 -6.59 -8.44
CA ALA A 30 6.21 -5.52 -8.72
C ALA A 30 4.81 -6.06 -9.02
N TRP A 31 3.77 -5.36 -8.59
CA TRP A 31 2.39 -5.68 -8.93
C TRP A 31 1.56 -4.42 -9.19
N GLU A 32 0.53 -4.56 -10.01
CA GLU A 32 -0.41 -3.49 -10.29
C GLU A 32 -1.38 -3.29 -9.11
N ASP A 33 -1.52 -2.04 -8.67
CA ASP A 33 -2.35 -1.58 -7.55
C ASP A 33 -2.92 -0.19 -7.88
N SER A 34 -3.48 -0.04 -9.09
CA SER A 34 -3.97 1.23 -9.65
C SER A 34 -5.21 1.78 -8.95
N ASP A 35 -6.07 0.89 -8.47
CA ASP A 35 -7.42 1.25 -8.00
C ASP A 35 -7.61 1.03 -6.50
N ASN A 36 -6.53 0.71 -5.79
CA ASN A 36 -6.60 0.34 -4.40
C ASN A 36 -6.50 1.57 -3.49
N ARG A 37 -7.61 1.90 -2.84
CA ARG A 37 -7.71 2.99 -1.86
C ARG A 37 -7.49 2.54 -0.43
N ASN A 38 -7.17 1.27 -0.21
CA ASN A 38 -6.91 0.73 1.11
C ASN A 38 -5.63 1.32 1.70
N ALA A 39 -5.62 1.51 3.03
CA ALA A 39 -4.42 1.93 3.76
C ALA A 39 -3.30 0.89 3.75
N MET A 40 -3.66 -0.38 3.54
CA MET A 40 -2.74 -1.51 3.53
C MET A 40 -2.83 -2.28 2.22
N VAL A 41 -1.72 -2.88 1.81
CA VAL A 41 -1.60 -3.71 0.59
C VAL A 41 -0.90 -5.01 0.93
N ILE A 42 -1.28 -6.09 0.24
CA ILE A 42 -0.64 -7.40 0.37
C ILE A 42 0.13 -7.68 -0.91
N CYS A 43 1.41 -8.00 -0.81
CA CYS A 43 2.17 -8.43 -1.97
C CYS A 43 1.63 -9.79 -2.46
N PRO A 44 1.27 -9.95 -3.75
CA PRO A 44 0.71 -11.20 -4.25
C PRO A 44 1.72 -12.35 -4.26
N MET A 45 3.02 -12.05 -4.24
CA MET A 45 4.10 -13.04 -4.37
C MET A 45 4.53 -13.60 -3.02
N CYS A 46 4.90 -12.74 -2.06
CA CYS A 46 5.35 -13.17 -0.75
C CYS A 46 4.26 -13.15 0.33
N LYS A 47 3.05 -12.69 0.00
CA LYS A 47 1.88 -12.57 0.90
C LYS A 47 2.11 -11.72 2.15
N GLN A 48 3.18 -10.92 2.19
CA GLN A 48 3.41 -9.97 3.27
C GLN A 48 2.51 -8.74 3.14
N LEU A 49 2.13 -8.21 4.30
CA LEU A 49 1.28 -7.04 4.47
C LEU A 49 2.14 -5.79 4.65
N PHE A 50 1.84 -4.72 3.91
CA PHE A 50 2.56 -3.45 3.93
C PHE A 50 1.58 -2.29 3.99
N HIS A 51 2.05 -1.13 4.46
CA HIS A 51 1.32 0.13 4.27
C HIS A 51 1.31 0.49 2.79
N ASN A 52 0.14 0.88 2.29
CA ASN A 52 -0.03 1.38 0.93
C ASN A 52 0.63 2.75 0.81
N PRO A 53 1.63 2.94 -0.06
CA PRO A 53 2.28 4.22 -0.21
C PRO A 53 1.42 5.30 -0.83
N ARG A 54 0.32 4.94 -1.48
CA ARG A 54 -0.65 5.85 -2.10
C ARG A 54 -1.82 6.22 -1.19
N TYR A 55 -1.88 5.66 0.02
CA TYR A 55 -2.94 6.01 0.96
C TYR A 55 -2.73 7.42 1.52
N LEU A 56 -3.48 8.37 0.98
CA LEU A 56 -3.64 9.70 1.56
C LEU A 56 -4.58 9.58 2.74
N SER A 57 -4.11 9.90 3.94
CA SER A 57 -4.96 9.87 5.12
C SER A 57 -6.20 10.77 4.91
N PRO A 58 -7.36 10.49 5.53
CA PRO A 58 -8.56 11.32 5.42
C PRO A 58 -8.36 12.80 5.82
N ILE A 59 -7.22 13.15 6.42
CA ILE A 59 -6.89 14.52 6.82
C ILE A 59 -6.60 15.41 5.61
N GLU A 60 -6.14 14.86 4.48
CA GLU A 60 -5.75 15.64 3.29
C GLU A 60 -6.82 15.70 2.19
N GLN A 61 -7.94 14.97 2.32
CA GLN A 61 -9.00 14.97 1.31
C GLN A 61 -10.08 16.07 1.52
N ASN A 62 -9.99 16.86 2.60
CA ASN A 62 -10.97 17.91 2.95
C ASN A 62 -10.49 19.34 2.69
N THR A 63 -9.49 19.54 1.83
CA THR A 63 -9.06 20.89 1.42
C THR A 63 -9.10 21.04 -0.09
N LYS A 64 -10.31 21.00 -0.67
CA LYS A 64 -10.56 21.62 -1.97
C LYS A 64 -11.98 22.14 -2.09
#